data_AF-W0SF30-F1
#
_entry.id   AF-W0SF30-F1
#
_cell.length_a   1.000
_cell.length_b   1.000
_cell.length_c   1.000
_cell.angle_alpha   90.00
_cell.angle_beta   90.00
_cell.angle_gamma   90.00
#
_symmetry.space_group_name_H-M   'P 1'
#
loop_
_entity.id
_entity.type
_entity.pdbx_description
1 polymer ?
#
loop_
_entity_poly.entity_id
_entity_poly.type
_entity_poly.pdbx_seq_one_letter_code
_entity_poly.pdbx_strand_id
1 'polypeptide(L)'
;METTQHLRIKRFAAGAVAIALPLAVTAHGPMGDSSESCPPTPHTGDPMALPPPGRFPVAPLPGAMPMPPYLHGLELTEAQRDKLFALMHDQAPNERDQLKRALRAMEDLRRLVTADRFDVDKARILAETHGQALAQLALMHAELDARMRTLLTPEQRQQLDDARTNAESRRGFKRS
;
A
#
# COMPACT_ATOMS: atom_id res chain seq x y z
N MET A 1 -31.14 49.14 -16.33
CA MET A 1 -30.47 47.83 -16.19
C MET A 1 -28.98 48.12 -16.06
N GLU A 2 -28.54 48.21 -14.80
CA GLU A 2 -27.17 48.40 -14.31
C GLU A 2 -26.21 47.36 -14.90
N THR A 3 -25.16 47.76 -15.63
CA THR A 3 -23.80 48.11 -15.18
C THR A 3 -22.96 46.96 -14.61
N THR A 4 -21.80 46.81 -15.25
CA THR A 4 -20.48 46.45 -14.69
C THR A 4 -20.08 44.98 -14.56
N GLN A 5 -19.51 44.50 -15.67
CA GLN A 5 -18.59 43.39 -15.78
C GLN A 5 -17.27 43.73 -15.06
N HIS A 6 -17.08 43.26 -13.83
CA HIS A 6 -15.81 43.41 -13.11
C HIS A 6 -15.01 42.10 -13.06
N LEU A 7 -14.08 42.06 -14.01
CA LEU A 7 -12.75 41.47 -13.96
C LEU A 7 -12.22 41.22 -12.53
N ARG A 8 -12.15 39.96 -12.09
CA ARG A 8 -11.39 39.56 -10.89
C ARG A 8 -10.08 38.91 -11.29
N ILE A 9 -9.10 39.81 -11.35
CA ILE A 9 -7.67 39.61 -11.57
C ILE A 9 -7.11 38.56 -10.60
N LYS A 10 -6.45 37.56 -11.19
CA LYS A 10 -5.55 36.60 -10.52
C LYS A 10 -4.44 37.37 -9.80
N ARG A 11 -4.35 37.21 -8.48
CA ARG A 11 -3.15 37.59 -7.72
C ARG A 11 -2.39 36.32 -7.37
N PHE A 12 -1.37 36.06 -8.20
CA PHE A 12 -0.21 35.28 -7.80
C PHE A 12 0.45 35.98 -6.60
N ALA A 13 0.49 35.31 -5.46
CA ALA A 13 1.34 35.71 -4.34
C ALA A 13 2.41 34.61 -4.18
N ALA A 14 3.63 35.00 -4.52
CA ALA A 14 4.84 34.22 -4.36
C ALA A 14 5.15 34.05 -2.86
N GLY A 15 5.24 32.80 -2.41
CA GLY A 15 5.79 32.44 -1.10
C GLY A 15 7.16 31.80 -1.29
N ALA A 16 8.22 32.61 -1.17
CA ALA A 16 9.59 32.12 -1.10
C ALA A 16 9.84 31.56 0.31
N VAL A 17 9.86 30.23 0.45
CA VAL A 17 10.30 29.55 1.68
C VAL A 17 11.77 29.19 1.49
N ALA A 18 12.65 30.03 2.02
CA ALA A 18 14.05 29.69 2.24
C ALA A 18 14.16 28.93 3.56
N ILE A 19 14.26 27.59 3.51
CA ILE A 19 14.69 26.78 4.65
C ILE A 19 16.04 26.19 4.28
N ALA A 20 17.09 26.85 4.75
CA ALA A 20 18.45 26.37 4.72
C ALA A 20 18.76 25.68 6.05
N LEU A 21 18.89 24.36 6.07
CA LEU A 21 19.55 23.60 7.15
C LEU A 21 20.00 22.22 6.61
N PRO A 22 21.31 22.02 6.32
CA PRO A 22 21.90 20.68 6.29
C PRO A 22 22.72 20.48 7.57
N LEU A 23 22.20 19.75 8.54
CA LEU A 23 23.03 19.11 9.56
C LEU A 23 23.20 17.65 9.16
N ALA A 24 24.33 17.39 8.50
CA ALA A 24 24.84 16.05 8.31
C ALA A 24 25.35 15.53 9.66
N VAL A 25 24.57 14.66 10.30
CA VAL A 25 25.07 13.77 11.35
C VAL A 25 25.38 12.43 10.69
N THR A 26 26.67 12.17 10.49
CA THR A 26 27.18 10.83 10.23
C THR A 26 27.57 10.24 11.57
N ALA A 27 26.66 9.51 12.22
CA ALA A 27 27.02 8.65 13.34
C ALA A 27 27.53 7.32 12.77
N HIS A 28 28.85 7.21 12.64
CA HIS A 28 29.54 5.93 12.50
C HIS A 28 29.41 5.19 13.83
N GLY A 29 28.48 4.24 13.90
CA GLY A 29 28.44 3.25 14.97
C GLY A 29 29.51 2.18 14.73
N PRO A 30 30.22 1.73 15.78
CA PRO A 30 31.18 0.63 15.65
C PRO A 30 30.46 -0.64 15.19
N MET A 31 31.07 -1.35 14.23
CA MET A 31 30.66 -2.71 13.87
C MET A 31 30.81 -3.60 15.09
N GLY A 32 29.69 -3.88 15.74
CA GLY A 32 29.56 -4.96 16.70
C GLY A 32 29.60 -6.27 15.94
N ASP A 33 30.69 -7.01 16.14
CA ASP A 33 30.73 -8.45 16.02
C ASP A 33 29.54 -9.03 16.80
N SER A 34 28.59 -9.57 16.06
CA SER A 34 27.60 -10.50 16.59
C SER A 34 27.48 -11.62 15.58
N SER A 35 28.54 -12.43 15.55
CA SER A 35 28.55 -13.78 15.03
C SER A 35 27.67 -14.71 15.89
N GLU A 36 26.41 -14.33 16.15
CA GLU A 36 25.41 -15.27 16.64
C GLU A 36 24.74 -15.94 15.45
N SER A 37 25.45 -16.99 15.03
CA SER A 37 24.98 -18.08 14.20
C SER A 37 23.49 -18.34 14.43
N CYS A 38 22.70 -18.19 13.36
CA CYS A 38 21.46 -18.94 13.23
C CYS A 38 21.77 -20.39 13.59
N PRO A 39 21.04 -21.04 14.51
CA PRO A 39 21.25 -22.46 14.73
C PRO A 39 21.04 -23.17 13.40
N PRO A 40 22.02 -23.95 12.91
CA PRO A 40 21.82 -24.71 11.69
C PRO A 40 20.66 -25.67 11.95
N THR A 41 19.58 -25.47 11.20
CA THR A 41 18.63 -26.56 10.96
C THR A 41 19.44 -27.76 10.49
N PRO A 42 19.27 -28.96 11.08
CA PRO A 42 19.91 -30.14 10.54
C PRO A 42 19.25 -30.43 9.19
N HIS A 43 19.83 -29.89 8.13
CA HIS A 43 19.69 -30.43 6.78
C HIS A 43 20.57 -31.68 6.72
N THR A 44 20.28 -32.65 7.58
CA THR A 44 20.74 -34.02 7.41
C THR A 44 19.84 -34.61 6.35
N GLY A 45 20.45 -35.01 5.24
CA GLY A 45 19.75 -35.35 4.01
C GLY A 45 18.66 -36.39 4.20
N ASP A 46 17.45 -35.99 3.82
CA ASP A 46 16.39 -36.88 3.36
C ASP A 46 15.70 -36.17 2.17
N PRO A 47 15.81 -36.67 0.94
CA PRO A 47 14.99 -36.15 -0.15
C PRO A 47 13.55 -36.59 0.13
N MET A 48 12.62 -35.63 0.19
CA MET A 48 11.16 -35.83 0.21
C MET A 48 10.47 -36.11 1.56
N ALA A 49 10.80 -35.39 2.63
CA ALA A 49 9.88 -35.28 3.77
C ALA A 49 8.73 -34.29 3.43
N LEU A 50 7.53 -34.83 3.17
CA LEU A 50 6.30 -34.06 3.01
C LEU A 50 6.09 -33.14 4.24
N PRO A 51 5.81 -31.83 4.08
CA PRO A 51 5.52 -30.97 5.22
C PRO A 51 4.27 -31.46 5.97
N PRO A 52 4.21 -31.31 7.30
CA PRO A 52 3.08 -31.77 8.11
C PRO A 52 1.77 -31.13 7.64
N PRO A 53 0.66 -31.89 7.52
CA PRO A 53 -0.61 -31.34 7.10
C PRO A 53 -1.11 -30.33 8.15
N GLY A 54 -1.40 -29.10 7.72
CA GLY A 54 -2.08 -28.10 8.55
C GLY A 54 -1.33 -26.80 8.85
N ARG A 55 -0.13 -26.56 8.27
CA ARG A 55 0.60 -25.27 8.44
C ARG A 55 0.63 -24.36 7.22
N PHE A 56 -0.11 -24.68 6.16
CA PHE A 56 -0.34 -23.73 5.09
C PHE A 56 -1.47 -22.77 5.50
N PRO A 57 -1.33 -21.44 5.33
CA PRO A 57 -2.53 -20.61 5.25
C PRO A 57 -3.38 -21.23 4.15
N VAL A 58 -4.59 -21.69 4.50
CA VAL A 58 -5.55 -22.14 3.51
C VAL A 58 -5.59 -21.09 2.43
N ALA A 59 -5.14 -21.45 1.23
CA ALA A 59 -5.22 -20.55 0.09
C ALA A 59 -6.69 -20.12 0.02
N PRO A 60 -6.98 -18.81 -0.05
CA PRO A 60 -8.35 -18.35 -0.21
C PRO A 60 -8.97 -19.13 -1.36
N LEU A 61 -10.23 -19.55 -1.20
CA LEU A 61 -10.99 -20.21 -2.26
C LEU A 61 -10.76 -19.45 -3.58
N PRO A 62 -10.59 -20.12 -4.72
CA PRO A 62 -10.43 -19.45 -6.01
C PRO A 62 -11.58 -18.45 -6.22
N GLY A 63 -11.28 -17.15 -6.19
CA GLY A 63 -12.28 -16.07 -6.32
C GLY A 63 -12.71 -15.38 -5.03
N ALA A 64 -12.28 -15.85 -3.85
CA ALA A 64 -12.49 -15.14 -2.59
C ALA A 64 -11.47 -13.98 -2.49
N MET A 65 -11.94 -12.75 -2.75
CA MET A 65 -11.17 -11.55 -2.42
C MET A 65 -11.14 -11.42 -0.90
N PRO A 66 -9.96 -11.37 -0.26
CA PRO A 66 -9.87 -11.23 1.19
C PRO A 66 -10.49 -9.90 1.61
N MET A 67 -11.28 -9.94 2.67
CA MET A 67 -11.87 -8.74 3.27
C MET A 67 -10.78 -7.73 3.67
N PRO A 68 -11.05 -6.42 3.57
CA PRO A 68 -10.14 -5.41 4.07
C PRO A 68 -9.82 -5.66 5.55
N PRO A 69 -8.54 -5.68 5.96
CA PRO A 69 -8.16 -6.05 7.32
C PRO A 69 -8.78 -5.19 8.41
N TYR A 70 -9.13 -3.93 8.11
CA TYR A 70 -9.75 -3.03 9.07
C TYR A 70 -11.23 -3.37 9.32
N LEU A 71 -11.88 -4.11 8.42
CA LEU A 71 -13.25 -4.62 8.64
C LEU A 71 -13.25 -5.95 9.42
N HIS A 72 -12.09 -6.54 9.67
CA HIS A 72 -12.01 -7.76 10.48
C HIS A 72 -12.44 -7.48 11.92
N GLY A 73 -13.35 -8.29 12.46
CA GLY A 73 -13.86 -8.15 13.82
C GLY A 73 -15.08 -7.23 13.96
N LEU A 74 -15.59 -6.66 12.86
CA LEU A 74 -16.92 -6.05 12.82
C LEU A 74 -17.98 -7.11 12.55
N GLU A 75 -19.05 -7.07 13.35
CA GLU A 75 -20.27 -7.84 13.11
C GLU A 75 -21.05 -7.22 11.95
N LEU A 76 -20.72 -7.64 10.72
CA LEU A 76 -21.44 -7.25 9.51
C LEU A 76 -22.67 -8.15 9.32
N THR A 77 -23.79 -7.57 8.89
CA THR A 77 -24.93 -8.37 8.42
C THR A 77 -24.59 -9.07 7.10
N GLU A 78 -25.32 -10.14 6.78
CA GLU A 78 -25.16 -10.85 5.49
C GLU A 78 -25.38 -9.90 4.31
N ALA A 79 -26.44 -9.09 4.35
CA ALA A 79 -26.72 -8.08 3.33
C ALA A 79 -25.61 -7.02 3.19
N GLN A 80 -24.90 -6.67 4.27
CA GLN A 80 -23.73 -5.78 4.19
C GLN A 80 -22.53 -6.48 3.54
N ARG A 81 -22.27 -7.74 3.91
CA ARG A 81 -21.19 -8.54 3.32
C ARG A 81 -21.39 -8.78 1.83
N ASP A 82 -22.61 -9.03 1.39
CA ASP A 82 -22.92 -9.23 -0.03
C ASP A 82 -22.67 -7.98 -0.86
N LYS A 83 -23.13 -6.81 -0.36
CA LYS A 83 -22.88 -5.51 -1.00
C LYS A 83 -21.39 -5.20 -1.07
N LEU A 84 -20.67 -5.53 -0.01
CA LEU A 84 -19.23 -5.35 0.07
C LEU A 84 -18.48 -6.23 -0.93
N PHE A 85 -18.85 -7.51 -1.00
CA PHE A 85 -18.28 -8.45 -1.95
C PHE A 85 -18.53 -8.03 -3.39
N ALA A 86 -19.76 -7.63 -3.73
CA ALA A 86 -20.11 -7.13 -5.05
C ALA A 86 -19.25 -5.91 -5.43
N LEU A 87 -19.13 -4.92 -4.53
CA LEU A 87 -18.33 -3.72 -4.75
C LEU A 87 -16.85 -4.04 -4.99
N MET A 88 -16.27 -4.96 -4.21
CA MET A 88 -14.88 -5.40 -4.38
C MET A 88 -14.69 -6.19 -5.68
N HIS A 89 -15.64 -7.07 -6.01
CA HIS A 89 -15.56 -7.90 -7.20
C HIS A 89 -15.64 -7.06 -8.48
N ASP A 90 -16.49 -6.03 -8.50
CA ASP A 90 -16.63 -5.09 -9.62
C ASP A 90 -15.32 -4.34 -9.90
N GLN A 91 -14.55 -3.99 -8.86
CA GLN A 91 -13.28 -3.27 -9.01
C GLN A 91 -12.07 -4.19 -9.26
N ALA A 92 -12.17 -5.48 -8.91
CA ALA A 92 -11.05 -6.42 -8.94
C ALA A 92 -10.36 -6.54 -10.32
N PRO A 93 -11.06 -6.52 -11.48
CA PRO A 93 -10.39 -6.57 -12.79
C PRO A 93 -9.47 -5.36 -13.03
N ASN A 94 -9.97 -4.15 -12.73
CA ASN A 94 -9.21 -2.93 -12.92
C ASN A 94 -7.99 -2.89 -11.99
N GLU A 95 -8.17 -3.30 -10.73
CA GLU A 95 -7.06 -3.39 -9.76
C GLU A 95 -5.98 -4.35 -10.25
N ARG A 96 -6.38 -5.53 -10.73
CA ARG A 96 -5.47 -6.52 -11.31
C ARG A 96 -4.69 -5.97 -12.49
N ASP A 97 -5.33 -5.18 -13.36
CA ASP A 97 -4.67 -4.62 -14.53
C ASP A 97 -3.67 -3.51 -14.16
N GLN A 98 -4.00 -2.67 -13.18
CA GLN A 98 -3.04 -1.69 -12.63
C GLN A 98 -1.86 -2.38 -11.94
N LEU A 99 -2.11 -3.45 -11.19
CA LEU A 99 -1.03 -4.23 -10.57
C LEU A 99 -0.13 -4.87 -11.62
N LYS A 100 -0.69 -5.48 -12.67
CA LYS A 100 0.10 -6.00 -13.80
C LYS A 100 0.94 -4.90 -14.44
N ARG A 101 0.38 -3.71 -14.62
CA ARG A 101 1.10 -2.56 -15.19
C ARG A 101 2.27 -2.13 -14.30
N ALA A 102 2.05 -2.01 -12.99
CA ALA A 102 3.09 -1.68 -12.03
C ALA A 102 4.22 -2.73 -12.02
N LEU A 103 3.85 -4.02 -12.00
CA LEU A 103 4.81 -5.13 -11.99
C LEU A 103 5.64 -5.17 -13.27
N ARG A 104 5.01 -5.07 -14.44
CA ARG A 104 5.70 -5.04 -15.73
C ARG A 104 6.66 -3.86 -15.83
N ALA A 105 6.23 -2.65 -15.46
CA ALA A 105 7.10 -1.47 -15.49
C ALA A 105 8.33 -1.63 -14.60
N MET A 106 8.17 -2.22 -13.41
CA MET A 106 9.28 -2.51 -12.49
C MET A 106 10.20 -3.62 -13.03
N GLU A 107 9.64 -4.68 -13.63
CA GLU A 107 10.42 -5.75 -14.26
C GLU A 107 11.25 -5.22 -15.44
N ASP A 108 10.64 -4.42 -16.30
CA ASP A 108 11.31 -3.76 -17.43
C ASP A 108 12.44 -2.84 -16.95
N LEU A 109 12.20 -2.08 -15.88
CA LEU A 109 13.21 -1.20 -15.29
C LEU A 109 14.39 -2.01 -14.75
N ARG A 110 14.12 -3.12 -14.06
CA ARG A 110 15.18 -4.04 -13.57
C ARG A 110 15.97 -4.64 -14.72
N ARG A 111 15.31 -4.99 -15.84
CA ARG A 111 15.99 -5.51 -17.03
C ARG A 111 16.90 -4.49 -17.69
N LEU A 112 16.61 -3.18 -17.60
CA LEU A 112 17.51 -2.14 -18.11
C LEU A 112 18.83 -2.05 -17.35
N VAL A 113 18.87 -2.44 -16.08
CA VAL A 113 20.09 -2.39 -15.26
C VAL A 113 21.15 -3.37 -15.76
N THR A 114 20.74 -4.49 -16.35
CA THR A 114 21.63 -5.53 -16.88
C THR A 114 21.83 -5.44 -18.39
N ALA A 115 21.36 -4.38 -19.04
CA ALA A 115 21.54 -4.16 -20.48
C ALA A 115 22.97 -3.68 -20.78
N ASP A 116 23.47 -3.97 -21.99
CA ASP A 116 24.81 -3.54 -22.43
C ASP A 116 25.03 -2.02 -22.33
N ARG A 117 23.94 -1.25 -22.47
CA ARG A 117 23.92 0.20 -22.26
C ARG A 117 22.65 0.60 -21.51
N PHE A 118 22.84 1.44 -20.49
CA PHE A 118 21.72 1.99 -19.73
C PHE A 118 21.08 3.17 -20.47
N ASP A 119 19.80 3.03 -20.79
CA ASP A 119 18.97 4.09 -21.40
C ASP A 119 18.21 4.83 -20.29
N VAL A 120 18.70 6.03 -19.96
CA VAL A 120 18.15 6.88 -18.89
C VAL A 120 16.73 7.33 -19.20
N ASP A 121 16.43 7.66 -20.46
CA ASP A 121 15.10 8.16 -20.85
C ASP A 121 14.06 7.05 -20.74
N LYS A 122 14.42 5.83 -21.20
CA LYS A 122 13.55 4.66 -21.03
C LYS A 122 13.38 4.29 -19.56
N ALA A 123 14.44 4.35 -18.76
CA ALA A 123 14.35 4.10 -17.32
C ALA A 123 13.41 5.10 -16.62
N ARG A 124 13.47 6.39 -16.99
CA ARG A 124 12.56 7.42 -16.46
C ARG A 124 11.10 7.13 -16.81
N ILE A 125 10.79 6.80 -18.07
CA ILE A 125 9.42 6.47 -18.50
C ILE A 125 8.87 5.26 -17.74
N LEU A 126 9.69 4.22 -17.53
CA LEU A 126 9.27 3.04 -16.77
C LEU A 126 9.03 3.36 -15.29
N ALA A 127 9.89 4.17 -14.68
CA ALA A 127 9.71 4.62 -13.30
C ALA A 127 8.43 5.46 -13.14
N GLU A 128 8.18 6.40 -14.06
CA GLU A 128 6.94 7.20 -14.10
C GLU A 128 5.71 6.29 -14.27
N THR A 129 5.77 5.31 -15.17
CA THR A 129 4.68 4.34 -15.38
C THR A 129 4.39 3.52 -14.13
N HIS A 130 5.43 3.05 -13.44
CA HIS A 130 5.29 2.31 -12.19
C HIS A 130 4.63 3.18 -11.10
N GLY A 131 5.13 4.40 -10.91
CA GLY A 131 4.58 5.34 -9.93
C GLY A 131 3.12 5.71 -10.20
N GLN A 132 2.77 5.96 -11.47
CA GLN A 132 1.39 6.26 -11.86
C GLN A 132 0.43 5.09 -11.61
N ALA A 133 0.86 3.85 -11.86
CA ALA A 133 0.04 2.67 -11.60
C ALA A 133 -0.19 2.46 -10.09
N LEU A 134 0.84 2.67 -9.26
CA LEU A 134 0.70 2.63 -7.80
C LEU A 134 -0.21 3.75 -7.26
N ALA A 135 -0.09 4.97 -7.81
CA ALA A 135 -0.97 6.07 -7.44
C ALA A 135 -2.45 5.76 -7.76
N GLN A 136 -2.72 5.17 -8.93
CA GLN A 136 -4.05 4.74 -9.31
C GLN A 136 -4.60 3.65 -8.37
N LEU A 137 -3.79 2.64 -8.03
CA LEU A 137 -4.17 1.62 -7.05
C LEU A 137 -4.55 2.23 -5.70
N ALA A 138 -3.72 3.15 -5.18
CA ALA A 138 -4.00 3.82 -3.91
C ALA A 138 -5.30 4.62 -3.94
N LEU A 139 -5.60 5.31 -5.05
CA LEU A 139 -6.87 6.02 -5.22
C LEU A 139 -8.06 5.04 -5.28
N MET A 140 -7.94 3.94 -6.02
CA MET A 140 -8.99 2.91 -6.09
C MET A 140 -9.30 2.34 -4.71
N HIS A 141 -8.28 1.99 -3.92
CA HIS A 141 -8.46 1.51 -2.55
C HIS A 141 -9.12 2.56 -1.65
N ALA A 142 -8.68 3.82 -1.72
CA ALA A 142 -9.27 4.89 -0.92
C ALA A 142 -10.75 5.15 -1.28
N GLU A 143 -11.10 5.12 -2.56
CA GLU A 143 -12.49 5.24 -3.02
C GLU A 143 -13.34 4.07 -2.58
N LEU A 144 -12.81 2.85 -2.69
CA LEU A 144 -13.47 1.64 -2.23
C LEU A 144 -13.72 1.74 -0.72
N ASP A 145 -12.71 2.10 0.07
CA ASP A 145 -12.81 2.28 1.52
C ASP A 145 -13.87 3.31 1.91
N ALA A 146 -13.89 4.45 1.22
CA ALA A 146 -14.90 5.49 1.43
C ALA A 146 -16.32 4.95 1.16
N ARG A 147 -16.52 4.22 0.06
CA ARG A 147 -17.82 3.60 -0.27
C ARG A 147 -18.21 2.53 0.74
N MET A 148 -17.28 1.67 1.16
CA MET A 148 -17.53 0.62 2.16
C MET A 148 -17.95 1.22 3.51
N ARG A 149 -17.33 2.34 3.95
CA ARG A 149 -17.74 3.06 5.19
C ARG A 149 -19.19 3.58 5.15
N THR A 150 -19.75 3.86 3.96
CA THR A 150 -21.16 4.27 3.84
C THR A 150 -22.16 3.15 4.06
N LEU A 151 -21.73 1.89 3.91
CA LEU A 151 -22.58 0.71 4.15
C LEU A 151 -22.68 0.35 5.63
N LEU A 152 -21.80 0.91 6.46
CA LEU A 152 -21.73 0.64 7.90
C LEU A 152 -22.72 1.50 8.69
N THR A 153 -23.18 0.97 9.83
CA THR A 153 -23.95 1.77 10.79
C THR A 153 -23.08 2.82 11.48
N PRO A 154 -23.66 3.88 12.08
CA PRO A 154 -22.91 4.84 12.87
C PRO A 154 -22.06 4.20 13.97
N GLU A 155 -22.59 3.17 14.64
CA GLU A 155 -21.92 2.45 15.73
C GLU A 155 -20.73 1.65 15.21
N GLN A 156 -20.89 0.95 14.08
CA GLN A 156 -19.81 0.23 13.41
C GLN A 156 -18.68 1.18 12.95
N ARG A 157 -19.03 2.38 12.47
CA ARG A 157 -18.02 3.39 12.12
C ARG A 157 -17.25 3.88 13.34
N GLN A 158 -17.93 4.09 14.47
CA GLN A 158 -17.25 4.48 15.71
C GLN A 158 -16.27 3.39 16.16
N GLN A 159 -16.67 2.11 16.09
CA GLN A 159 -15.78 0.99 16.42
C GLN A 159 -14.51 0.97 15.55
N LEU A 160 -14.61 1.31 14.26
CA LEU A 160 -13.44 1.43 13.39
C LEU A 160 -12.49 2.55 13.82
N ASP A 161 -13.05 3.71 14.15
CA ASP A 161 -12.26 4.89 14.47
C ASP A 161 -11.56 4.73 15.84
N ASP A 162 -12.21 4.04 16.79
CA ASP A 162 -11.63 3.65 18.08
C ASP A 162 -10.50 2.62 17.90
N ALA A 163 -10.73 1.58 17.07
CA ALA A 163 -9.73 0.55 16.78
C ALA A 163 -8.48 1.15 16.12
N ARG A 164 -8.67 2.12 15.21
CA ARG A 164 -7.56 2.86 14.57
C ARG A 164 -6.76 3.66 15.59
N THR A 165 -7.43 4.43 16.44
CA THR A 165 -6.77 5.28 17.47
C THR A 165 -5.95 4.43 18.44
N ASN A 166 -6.48 3.27 18.86
CA ASN A 166 -5.77 2.34 19.72
C ASN A 166 -4.54 1.72 19.02
N ALA A 167 -4.68 1.33 17.74
CA ALA A 167 -3.56 0.81 16.97
C ALA A 167 -2.44 1.85 16.79
N GLU A 168 -2.78 3.10 16.53
CA GLU A 168 -1.82 4.22 16.43
C GLU A 168 -1.10 4.45 17.77
N SER A 169 -1.84 4.44 18.88
CA SER A 169 -1.29 4.59 20.23
C SER A 169 -0.30 3.47 20.57
N ARG A 170 -0.63 2.22 20.25
CA ARG A 170 0.25 1.05 20.44
C ARG A 170 1.53 1.13 19.60
N ARG A 171 1.43 1.64 18.37
CA ARG A 171 2.61 1.84 17.50
C ARG A 171 3.51 2.97 18.00
N GLY A 172 2.94 4.03 18.56
CA GLY A 172 3.70 5.11 19.20
C GLY A 172 4.49 4.63 20.41
N PHE A 173 3.85 3.84 21.28
CA PHE A 173 4.48 3.28 22.47
C PHE A 173 5.65 2.32 22.17
N LYS A 174 5.53 1.48 21.12
CA LYS A 174 6.59 0.52 20.75
C LYS A 174 7.82 1.16 20.07
N ARG A 175 7.74 2.45 19.70
CA ARG A 175 8.82 3.19 19.03
C ARG A 175 9.52 4.21 19.96
N SER A 176 9.11 4.28 21.22
CA SER A 176 9.74 5.07 22.29
C SER A 176 10.57 4.16 23.19
#